data_AF-A0A660VI89-F1
#
_entry.id   AF-A0A660VI89-F1
#
_cell.length_a   1.000
_cell.length_b   1.000
_cell.length_c   1.000
_cell.angle_alpha   90.00
_cell.angle_beta   90.00
_cell.angle_gamma   90.00
#
_symmetry.space_group_name_H-M   'P 1'
#
loop_
_entity.id
_entity.type
_entity.pdbx_description
1 polymer ?
#
loop_
_entity_poly.entity_id
_entity_poly.type
_entity_poly.pdbx_seq_one_letter_code
_entity_poly.pdbx_strand_id
1 'polypeptide(L)'
;MSSKYDFKAIEKKWQDRWLRDGLFEVEMDPSREKLYCLNMFPYPSGVLHVGHGRNYILGDAVVRFKMMQGYNVLAPMGWDAFGLPAENAAIKFNIHPAKWVADNIANMKRQFFSQGIFFDWRREINTSDPDYYKWTQWIFLKLYESGLAYKAAA
;
A
#
# COMPACT_ATOMS: atom_id res chain seq x y z
N MET A 1 -28.31 -23.69 10.85
CA MET A 1 -27.60 -22.73 9.97
C MET A 1 -28.60 -22.21 8.96
N SER A 2 -28.61 -20.89 8.68
CA SER A 2 -29.44 -20.30 7.63
C SER A 2 -29.13 -20.97 6.28
N SER A 3 -30.15 -21.23 5.44
CA SER A 3 -29.98 -21.90 4.15
C SER A 3 -29.30 -21.03 3.07
N LYS A 4 -29.08 -19.73 3.36
CA LYS A 4 -28.44 -18.78 2.44
C LYS A 4 -27.11 -18.30 3.01
N TYR A 5 -26.04 -18.44 2.23
CA TYR A 5 -24.72 -17.90 2.54
C TYR A 5 -24.77 -16.36 2.50
N ASP A 6 -24.75 -15.72 3.68
CA ASP A 6 -24.70 -14.27 3.82
C ASP A 6 -23.24 -13.79 3.86
N PHE A 7 -22.65 -13.66 2.67
CA PHE A 7 -21.27 -13.20 2.52
C PHE A 7 -21.05 -11.81 3.11
N LYS A 8 -22.04 -10.90 3.02
CA LYS A 8 -21.90 -9.53 3.53
C LYS A 8 -21.72 -9.51 5.04
N ALA A 9 -22.54 -10.27 5.77
CA ALA A 9 -22.40 -10.39 7.22
C ALA A 9 -21.10 -11.08 7.63
N ILE A 10 -20.69 -12.11 6.89
CA ILE A 10 -19.48 -12.89 7.18
C ILE A 10 -18.21 -12.08 6.91
N GLU A 11 -18.09 -11.45 5.74
CA GLU A 11 -16.95 -10.61 5.36
C GLU A 11 -16.76 -9.49 6.37
N LYS A 12 -17.82 -8.72 6.65
CA LYS A 12 -17.76 -7.62 7.62
C LYS A 12 -17.31 -8.09 9.01
N LYS A 13 -17.89 -9.18 9.50
CA LYS A 13 -17.53 -9.75 10.82
C LYS A 13 -16.04 -10.05 10.93
N TRP A 14 -15.45 -10.69 9.92
CA TRP A 14 -14.05 -11.10 9.97
C TRP A 14 -13.09 -9.95 9.68
N GLN A 15 -13.44 -9.06 8.74
CA GLN A 15 -12.66 -7.85 8.49
C GLN A 15 -12.57 -6.97 9.74
N ASP A 16 -13.69 -6.74 10.44
CA ASP A 16 -13.72 -5.98 11.69
C ASP A 16 -12.90 -6.67 12.80
N ARG A 17 -12.96 -8.01 12.88
CA ARG A 17 -12.19 -8.80 13.85
C ARG A 17 -10.69 -8.66 13.61
N TRP A 18 -10.23 -8.87 12.38
CA TRP A 18 -8.81 -8.82 12.06
C TRP A 18 -8.21 -7.42 12.21
N LEU A 19 -8.99 -6.39 11.90
CA LEU A 19 -8.59 -5.00 12.14
C LEU A 19 -8.43 -4.72 13.64
N ARG A 20 -9.43 -5.07 14.45
CA ARG A 20 -9.39 -4.84 15.90
C ARG A 20 -8.25 -5.59 16.57
N ASP A 21 -8.00 -6.82 16.14
CA ASP A 21 -6.95 -7.67 16.72
C ASP A 21 -5.55 -7.31 16.21
N GLY A 22 -5.42 -6.38 15.24
CA GLY A 22 -4.13 -6.05 14.64
C GLY A 22 -3.48 -7.25 13.95
N LEU A 23 -4.26 -8.15 13.35
CA LEU A 23 -3.75 -9.46 12.88
C LEU A 23 -2.56 -9.37 11.91
N PHE A 24 -2.50 -8.29 11.12
CA PHE A 24 -1.47 -8.05 10.11
C PHE A 24 -0.40 -7.06 10.57
N GLU A 25 -0.50 -6.59 11.81
CA GLU A 25 0.51 -5.75 12.44
C GLU A 25 1.69 -6.61 12.88
N VAL A 26 2.90 -6.19 12.51
CA VAL A 26 4.10 -7.00 12.76
C VAL A 26 5.18 -6.19 13.47
N GLU A 27 5.69 -6.80 14.53
CA GLU A 27 6.88 -6.35 15.24
C GLU A 27 8.09 -7.23 14.91
N MET A 28 9.28 -6.71 15.17
CA MET A 28 10.49 -7.51 15.05
C MET A 28 10.50 -8.59 16.13
N ASP A 29 10.41 -9.84 15.71
CA ASP A 29 10.49 -11.01 16.57
C ASP A 29 11.64 -11.92 16.10
N PRO A 30 12.80 -11.90 16.79
CA PRO A 30 13.94 -12.74 16.45
C PRO A 30 13.71 -14.25 16.62
N SER A 31 12.66 -14.67 17.34
CA SER A 31 12.36 -16.09 17.57
C SER A 31 11.67 -16.77 16.39
N ARG A 32 11.18 -15.98 15.42
CA ARG A 32 10.45 -16.45 14.24
C ARG A 32 11.23 -16.13 12.97
N GLU A 33 11.12 -17.01 11.97
CA GLU A 33 11.73 -16.74 10.67
C GLU A 33 11.01 -15.55 10.00
N LYS A 34 11.77 -14.50 9.66
CA LYS A 34 11.22 -13.30 9.02
C LYS A 34 10.91 -13.53 7.55
N LEU A 35 9.82 -12.96 7.07
CA LEU A 35 9.52 -12.89 5.64
C LEU A 35 8.97 -11.51 5.28
N TYR A 36 9.53 -10.88 4.26
CA TYR A 36 9.01 -9.63 3.71
C TYR A 36 8.32 -9.93 2.38
N CYS A 37 6.99 -9.89 2.37
CA CYS A 37 6.18 -10.02 1.17
C CYS A 37 5.81 -8.63 0.65
N LEU A 38 6.35 -8.23 -0.50
CA LEU A 38 6.15 -6.89 -1.06
C LEU A 38 5.39 -6.98 -2.38
N ASN A 39 4.27 -6.26 -2.46
CA ASN A 39 3.63 -5.94 -3.73
C ASN A 39 4.03 -4.54 -4.18
N MET A 40 4.12 -4.34 -5.49
CA MET A 40 4.27 -2.99 -6.05
C MET A 40 3.07 -2.13 -5.62
N PHE A 41 3.35 -1.07 -4.86
CA PHE A 41 2.34 -0.13 -4.39
C PHE A 41 1.67 0.65 -5.55
N PRO A 42 0.39 1.05 -5.43
CA PRO A 42 -0.34 1.63 -6.53
C PRO A 42 -0.13 3.14 -6.67
N TYR A 43 -0.37 3.66 -7.88
CA TYR A 43 -0.57 5.08 -8.13
C TYR A 43 -1.97 5.51 -7.66
N PRO A 44 -2.12 6.54 -6.80
CA PRO A 44 -3.41 7.07 -6.36
C PRO A 44 -4.00 8.06 -7.38
N SER A 45 -3.98 7.69 -8.66
CA SER A 45 -4.51 8.50 -9.77
C SER A 45 -5.98 8.20 -10.10
N GLY A 46 -6.59 7.23 -9.41
CA GLY A 46 -7.99 6.84 -9.58
C GLY A 46 -8.42 5.73 -8.62
N VAL A 47 -9.09 4.69 -9.14
CA VAL A 47 -9.62 3.57 -8.36
C VAL A 47 -8.92 2.25 -8.68
N LEU A 48 -8.95 1.28 -7.75
CA LEU A 48 -8.44 -0.06 -8.01
C LEU A 48 -9.25 -0.74 -9.13
N HIS A 49 -8.58 -1.09 -10.23
CA HIS A 49 -9.09 -2.00 -11.26
C HIS A 49 -8.75 -3.48 -11.00
N VAL A 50 -9.33 -4.42 -11.76
CA VAL A 50 -9.13 -5.88 -11.59
C VAL A 50 -7.67 -6.34 -11.65
N GLY A 51 -6.82 -5.67 -12.43
CA GLY A 51 -5.37 -5.92 -12.44
C GLY A 51 -4.69 -5.70 -11.08
N HIS A 52 -5.15 -4.72 -10.30
CA HIS A 52 -4.70 -4.54 -8.92
C HIS A 52 -5.14 -5.72 -8.05
N GLY A 53 -6.40 -6.16 -8.21
CA GLY A 53 -6.90 -7.36 -7.54
C GLY A 53 -6.00 -8.57 -7.79
N ARG A 54 -5.59 -8.81 -9.05
CA ARG A 54 -4.64 -9.88 -9.38
C ARG A 54 -3.33 -9.76 -8.62
N ASN A 55 -2.74 -8.55 -8.56
CA ASN A 55 -1.48 -8.33 -7.84
C ASN A 55 -1.63 -8.60 -6.34
N TYR A 56 -2.60 -7.93 -5.71
CA TYR A 56 -2.70 -7.86 -4.25
C TYR A 56 -3.35 -9.09 -3.62
N ILE A 57 -4.31 -9.75 -4.29
CA ILE A 57 -4.89 -11.00 -3.79
C ILE A 57 -3.84 -12.12 -3.79
N LEU A 58 -3.00 -12.20 -4.82
CA LEU A 58 -1.91 -13.19 -4.87
C LEU A 58 -0.87 -12.93 -3.77
N GLY A 59 -0.54 -11.66 -3.51
CA GLY A 59 0.32 -11.27 -2.38
C GLY A 59 -0.28 -11.69 -1.03
N ASP A 60 -1.54 -11.34 -0.79
CA ASP A 60 -2.26 -11.66 0.46
C ASP A 60 -2.36 -13.18 0.69
N ALA A 61 -2.58 -13.97 -0.35
CA ALA A 61 -2.58 -15.42 -0.27
C ALA A 61 -1.22 -15.98 0.22
N VAL A 62 -0.10 -15.44 -0.29
CA VAL A 62 1.25 -15.82 0.16
C VAL A 62 1.48 -15.38 1.61
N VAL A 63 1.08 -14.16 1.97
CA VAL A 63 1.19 -13.63 3.34
C VAL A 63 0.49 -14.55 4.33
N ARG A 64 -0.79 -14.85 4.09
CA ARG A 64 -1.59 -15.72 4.98
C ARG A 64 -1.02 -17.13 5.07
N PHE A 65 -0.62 -17.70 3.93
CA PHE A 65 0.02 -19.02 3.90
C PHE A 65 1.28 -19.04 4.77
N LYS A 66 2.14 -18.02 4.67
CA LYS A 66 3.38 -17.93 5.45
C LYS A 66 3.13 -17.65 6.93
N MET A 67 2.14 -16.82 7.27
CA MET A 67 1.70 -16.64 8.66
C MET A 67 1.26 -17.97 9.28
N MET A 68 0.49 -18.79 8.55
CA MET A 68 0.06 -20.13 9.02
C MET A 68 1.21 -21.12 9.17
N GLN A 69 2.34 -20.91 8.47
CA GLN A 69 3.58 -21.67 8.65
C GLN A 69 4.45 -21.16 9.82
N GLY A 70 4.00 -20.13 10.56
CA GLY A 70 4.71 -19.59 11.72
C GLY A 70 5.68 -18.45 11.43
N TYR A 71 5.85 -18.05 10.15
CA TYR A 71 6.74 -16.95 9.76
C TYR A 71 6.28 -15.62 10.36
N ASN A 72 7.24 -14.75 10.68
CA ASN A 72 6.98 -13.35 11.02
C ASN A 72 6.92 -12.52 9.74
N VAL A 73 5.71 -12.35 9.20
CA VAL A 73 5.49 -11.81 7.85
C VAL A 73 5.22 -10.31 7.89
N LEU A 74 6.07 -9.51 7.24
CA LEU A 74 5.81 -8.11 6.92
C LEU A 74 5.21 -7.99 5.52
N ALA A 75 4.00 -7.44 5.45
CA ALA A 75 3.31 -7.05 4.22
C ALA A 75 2.90 -5.57 4.32
N PRO A 76 3.74 -4.64 3.85
CA PRO A 76 3.45 -3.22 3.89
C PRO A 76 2.73 -2.78 2.62
N MET A 77 2.17 -1.57 2.68
CA MET A 77 1.59 -0.90 1.53
C MET A 77 1.88 0.60 1.60
N GLY A 78 1.77 1.28 0.48
CA GLY A 78 1.90 2.72 0.41
C GLY A 78 1.33 3.26 -0.89
N TRP A 79 1.73 4.48 -1.27
CA TRP A 79 1.21 5.18 -2.43
C TRP A 79 2.34 5.81 -3.23
N ASP A 80 2.42 5.47 -4.51
CA ASP A 80 3.29 6.14 -5.45
C ASP A 80 2.59 7.40 -5.98
N ALA A 81 2.69 8.49 -5.24
CA ALA A 81 1.76 9.61 -5.31
C ALA A 81 2.24 10.82 -6.14
N PHE A 82 3.51 10.86 -6.53
CA PHE A 82 4.01 11.87 -7.47
C PHE A 82 3.80 11.47 -8.93
N GLY A 83 4.04 12.42 -9.83
CA GLY A 83 4.13 12.18 -11.27
C GLY A 83 2.93 12.64 -12.08
N LEU A 84 3.11 12.60 -13.40
CA LEU A 84 2.14 13.07 -14.40
C LEU A 84 0.74 12.47 -14.28
N PRO A 85 0.54 11.18 -13.90
CA PRO A 85 -0.82 10.64 -13.79
C PRO A 85 -1.69 11.38 -12.78
N ALA A 86 -1.14 11.74 -11.62
CA ALA A 86 -1.86 12.48 -10.58
C ALA A 86 -2.14 13.93 -11.03
N GLU A 87 -1.15 14.58 -11.65
CA GLU A 87 -1.27 15.95 -12.17
C GLU A 87 -2.31 16.06 -13.30
N ASN A 88 -2.23 15.18 -14.30
CA ASN A 88 -3.15 15.18 -15.43
C ASN A 88 -4.60 14.90 -14.98
N ALA A 89 -4.79 14.00 -14.03
CA ALA A 89 -6.11 13.73 -13.47
C ALA A 89 -6.64 14.94 -12.70
N ALA A 90 -5.80 15.57 -11.88
CA ALA A 90 -6.17 16.76 -11.12
C ALA A 90 -6.60 17.93 -12.04
N ILE A 91 -5.89 18.15 -13.15
CA ILE A 91 -6.27 19.14 -14.18
C ILE A 91 -7.63 18.79 -14.79
N LYS A 92 -7.82 17.53 -15.21
CA LYS A 92 -9.08 17.07 -15.84
C LYS A 92 -10.30 17.30 -14.95
N PHE A 93 -10.16 17.09 -13.65
CA PHE A 93 -11.24 17.25 -12.67
C PHE A 93 -11.26 18.63 -12.00
N ASN A 94 -10.42 19.56 -12.45
CA ASN A 94 -10.29 20.92 -11.92
C ASN A 94 -10.15 20.95 -10.38
N ILE A 95 -9.21 20.15 -9.86
CA ILE A 95 -8.96 19.96 -8.42
C ILE A 95 -7.46 20.06 -8.15
N HIS A 96 -7.08 20.50 -6.95
CA HIS A 96 -5.67 20.53 -6.56
C HIS A 96 -5.08 19.10 -6.47
N PRO A 97 -3.89 18.82 -7.05
CA PRO A 97 -3.31 17.47 -7.09
C PRO A 97 -3.20 16.80 -5.72
N ALA A 98 -2.76 17.54 -4.70
CA ALA A 98 -2.67 17.00 -3.34
C ALA A 98 -4.02 16.52 -2.79
N LYS A 99 -5.11 17.24 -3.08
CA LYS A 99 -6.45 16.84 -2.67
C LYS A 99 -6.93 15.62 -3.44
N TRP A 100 -6.71 15.60 -4.76
CA TRP A 100 -7.04 14.46 -5.61
C TRP A 100 -6.36 13.16 -5.15
N VAL A 101 -5.07 13.23 -4.87
CA VAL A 101 -4.27 12.12 -4.33
C VAL A 101 -4.84 11.65 -3.00
N ALA A 102 -5.09 12.55 -2.04
CA ALA A 102 -5.61 12.18 -0.73
C ALA A 102 -6.99 11.50 -0.81
N ASP A 103 -7.90 12.02 -1.65
CA ASP A 103 -9.24 11.44 -1.85
C ASP A 103 -9.15 10.02 -2.45
N ASN A 104 -8.25 9.82 -3.42
CA ASN A 104 -8.04 8.52 -4.05
C ASN A 104 -7.39 7.51 -3.09
N ILE A 105 -6.39 7.93 -2.30
CA ILE A 105 -5.79 7.09 -1.25
C ILE A 105 -6.88 6.59 -0.29
N ALA A 106 -7.71 7.50 0.23
CA ALA A 106 -8.80 7.14 1.14
C ALA A 106 -9.77 6.15 0.49
N ASN A 107 -10.07 6.32 -0.81
CA ASN A 107 -10.92 5.40 -1.54
C ASN A 107 -10.29 4.03 -1.76
N MET A 108 -9.04 3.97 -2.17
CA MET A 108 -8.33 2.72 -2.43
C MET A 108 -8.14 1.91 -1.14
N LYS A 109 -7.89 2.56 0.01
CA LYS A 109 -7.91 1.88 1.32
C LYS A 109 -9.24 1.20 1.62
N ARG A 110 -10.37 1.88 1.35
CA ARG A 110 -11.71 1.27 1.49
C ARG A 110 -11.88 0.08 0.55
N GLN A 111 -11.37 0.17 -0.68
CA GLN A 111 -11.44 -0.93 -1.65
C GLN A 111 -10.60 -2.14 -1.20
N PHE A 112 -9.38 -1.93 -0.71
CA PHE A 112 -8.55 -3.00 -0.13
C PHE A 112 -9.28 -3.71 1.01
N PHE A 113 -9.82 -2.94 1.96
CA PHE A 113 -10.60 -3.47 3.08
C PHE A 113 -11.80 -4.29 2.59
N SER A 114 -12.56 -3.79 1.61
CA SER A 114 -13.71 -4.53 1.05
C SER A 114 -13.32 -5.85 0.38
N GLN A 115 -12.09 -5.96 -0.13
CA GLN A 115 -11.57 -7.19 -0.73
C GLN A 115 -10.98 -8.15 0.31
N GLY A 116 -10.99 -7.78 1.60
CA GLY A 116 -10.39 -8.59 2.67
C GLY A 116 -8.86 -8.60 2.65
N ILE A 117 -8.24 -7.65 1.95
CA ILE A 117 -6.79 -7.50 1.86
C ILE A 117 -6.34 -6.55 2.97
N PHE A 118 -5.40 -7.00 3.78
CA PHE A 118 -4.89 -6.25 4.92
C PHE A 118 -3.37 -6.15 4.86
N PHE A 119 -2.87 -5.01 5.31
CA PHE A 119 -1.46 -4.69 5.40
C PHE A 119 -1.17 -4.16 6.80
N ASP A 120 0.10 -4.08 7.19
CA ASP A 120 0.50 -3.31 8.37
C ASP A 120 0.39 -1.81 8.04
N TRP A 121 -0.82 -1.25 8.18
CA TRP A 121 -1.11 0.15 7.86
C TRP A 121 -0.38 1.15 8.76
N ARG A 122 0.22 0.71 9.88
CA ARG A 122 1.09 1.56 10.71
C ARG A 122 2.39 1.92 9.99
N ARG A 123 2.74 1.15 8.94
CA ARG A 123 3.92 1.34 8.09
C ARG A 123 3.55 1.91 6.71
N GLU A 124 2.38 2.52 6.59
CA GLU A 124 1.94 3.18 5.37
C GLU A 124 2.87 4.33 4.99
N ILE A 125 3.25 4.39 3.72
CA ILE A 125 4.06 5.48 3.17
C ILE A 125 3.33 6.18 2.03
N ASN A 126 3.63 7.46 1.84
CA ASN A 126 3.18 8.24 0.69
C ASN A 126 4.41 8.96 0.10
N THR A 127 4.72 8.70 -1.18
CA THR A 127 5.92 9.30 -1.80
C THR A 127 5.84 10.81 -1.97
N SER A 128 4.64 11.41 -1.90
CA SER A 128 4.45 12.86 -1.93
C SER A 128 4.55 13.55 -0.57
N ASP A 129 4.72 12.79 0.52
CA ASP A 129 4.87 13.35 1.87
C ASP A 129 6.28 13.95 2.06
N PRO A 130 6.42 15.19 2.58
CA PRO A 130 7.73 15.74 2.96
C PRO A 130 8.58 14.84 3.85
N ASP A 131 7.96 14.09 4.76
CA ASP A 131 8.69 13.16 5.63
C ASP A 131 9.23 11.94 4.89
N TYR A 132 8.70 11.65 3.71
CA TYR A 132 9.23 10.64 2.80
C TYR A 132 10.25 11.23 1.83
N TYR A 133 9.86 12.22 1.01
CA TYR A 133 10.70 12.68 -0.10
C TYR A 133 11.94 13.45 0.34
N LYS A 134 12.02 13.92 1.60
CA LYS A 134 13.28 14.47 2.15
C LYS A 134 14.44 13.48 2.03
N TRP A 135 14.16 12.18 2.14
CA TRP A 135 15.14 11.13 1.95
C TRP A 135 15.49 10.92 0.47
N THR A 136 14.53 11.08 -0.44
CA THR A 136 14.79 11.09 -1.88
C THR A 136 15.73 12.24 -2.26
N GLN A 137 15.48 13.45 -1.75
CA GLN A 137 16.36 14.61 -1.93
C GLN A 137 17.75 14.34 -1.35
N TRP A 138 17.83 13.79 -0.14
CA TRP A 138 19.10 13.46 0.50
C TRP A 138 19.90 12.41 -0.29
N ILE A 139 19.25 11.35 -0.78
CA ILE A 139 19.89 10.34 -1.64
C ILE A 139 20.44 10.98 -2.93
N PHE A 140 19.67 11.85 -3.57
CA PHE A 140 20.13 12.58 -4.75
C PHE A 140 21.40 13.40 -4.45
N LEU A 141 21.44 14.11 -3.31
CA LEU A 141 22.63 14.85 -2.91
C LEU A 141 23.83 13.93 -2.70
N LYS A 142 23.65 12.74 -2.11
CA LYS A 142 24.74 11.75 -1.98
C LYS A 142 25.26 11.23 -3.32
N LEU A 143 24.37 11.01 -4.28
CA LEU A 143 24.76 10.65 -5.64
C LEU A 143 25.51 11.79 -6.32
N TYR A 144 25.04 13.03 -6.17
CA TYR A 144 25.67 14.22 -6.74
C TYR A 144 27.07 14.47 -6.15
N GLU A 145 27.21 14.45 -4.82
CA GLU A 145 28.50 14.58 -4.11
C GLU A 145 29.51 13.50 -4.53
N SER A 146 29.02 12.30 -4.89
CA SER A 146 29.86 11.18 -5.34
C SER A 146 30.17 11.19 -6.83
N GLY A 147 29.75 12.22 -7.57
CA GLY A 147 29.92 12.30 -9.03
C GLY A 147 29.03 11.34 -9.83
N LEU A 148 28.04 10.70 -9.19
CA LEU A 148 27.09 9.76 -9.81
C LEU A 148 25.82 10.44 -10.34
N ALA A 149 25.62 11.73 -10.06
CA ALA A 149 24.61 12.56 -10.67
C ALA A 149 25.26 13.85 -11.18
N TYR A 150 25.02 14.19 -12.44
CA TYR A 150 25.52 15.42 -13.05
C TYR A 150 24.54 15.89 -14.12
N LYS A 151 24.61 17.17 -14.46
CA LYS A 151 23.83 17.75 -15.55
C LYS A 151 24.61 17.62 -16.85
N ALA A 152 24.00 17.02 -17.86
CA ALA A 152 24.51 17.00 -19.23
C ALA A 152 23.48 17.61 -20.17
N ALA A 153 23.93 18.16 -21.30
CA ALA A 153 23.02 18.43 -22.41
C ALA A 153 22.49 17.09 -22.94
N ALA A 154 21.19 17.04 -23.24
CA ALA A 154 20.55 15.90 -23.87
C ALA A 154 20.95 15.79 -25.34
#